data_AF-A0AAU4RTI8-F1
#
_entry.id   AF-A0AAU4RTI8-F1
#
_cell.length_a   1.000
_cell.length_b   1.000
_cell.length_c   1.000
_cell.angle_alpha   90.00
_cell.angle_beta   90.00
_cell.angle_gamma   90.00
#
_symmetry.space_group_name_H-M   'P 1'
#
loop_
_entity.id
_entity.type
_entity.pdbx_description
1 polymer ?
#
loop_
_entity_poly.entity_id
_entity_poly.type
_entity_poly.pdbx_seq_one_letter_code
_entity_poly.pdbx_strand_id
1 'polypeptide(L)'
;MTGAGARVIAVMPDGQELRASLYERRQTSAGWEYRVGITVWGTGNGGRPEPVEHRVWLGADHVRPLESGDYSRVPTRPAGTPAAFAAGRQAWTVQQLPHRPGHPGATLIHVIGCQPGGIPLDLDQTLDALKQPRAVTCRECNAASSLP
;
A
#
# COMPACT_ATOMS: atom_id res chain seq x y z
N MET A 1 -0.05 -1.36 -16.95
CA MET A 1 0.33 0.04 -17.23
C MET A 1 0.28 0.80 -15.92
N THR A 2 1.43 1.02 -15.28
CA THR A 2 1.57 1.82 -14.07
C THR A 2 1.27 3.28 -14.44
N GLY A 3 0.12 3.81 -14.03
CA GLY A 3 -0.26 5.20 -14.32
C GLY A 3 0.80 6.17 -13.79
N ALA A 4 1.12 7.21 -14.57
CA ALA A 4 2.07 8.23 -14.16
C ALA A 4 1.58 8.91 -12.87
N GLY A 5 2.38 8.82 -11.80
CA GLY A 5 2.07 9.51 -10.54
C GLY A 5 2.07 11.03 -10.70
N ALA A 6 1.37 11.73 -9.81
CA ALA A 6 1.39 13.20 -9.77
C ALA A 6 2.82 13.71 -9.51
N ARG A 7 3.22 14.88 -10.01
CA ARG A 7 4.61 15.34 -9.89
C ARG A 7 4.85 16.11 -8.60
N VAL A 8 5.96 15.80 -7.91
CA VAL A 8 6.41 16.46 -6.68
C VAL A 8 7.91 16.70 -6.72
N ILE A 9 8.41 17.49 -5.76
CA ILE A 9 9.83 17.62 -5.45
C ILE A 9 10.11 16.79 -4.19
N ALA A 10 11.08 15.88 -4.27
CA ALA A 10 11.66 15.19 -3.12
C ALA A 10 12.91 15.95 -2.67
N VAL A 11 12.97 16.30 -1.39
CA VAL A 11 14.10 17.01 -0.76
C VAL A 11 14.95 15.99 -0.02
N MET A 12 16.16 15.78 -0.53
CA MET A 12 17.16 14.88 0.04
C MET A 12 17.72 15.41 1.37
N PRO A 13 18.35 14.57 2.21
CA PRO A 13 18.88 15.01 3.51
C PRO A 13 19.93 16.13 3.44
N ASP A 14 20.63 16.26 2.32
CA ASP A 14 21.60 17.32 2.04
C ASP A 14 20.95 18.60 1.46
N GLY A 15 19.62 18.62 1.32
CA GLY A 15 18.86 19.72 0.74
C GLY A 15 18.73 19.66 -0.78
N GLN A 16 19.29 18.65 -1.46
CA GLN A 16 19.12 18.50 -2.91
C GLN A 16 17.64 18.27 -3.26
N GLU A 17 17.16 18.94 -4.30
CA GLU A 17 15.80 18.79 -4.80
C GLU A 17 15.75 17.92 -6.05
N LEU A 18 14.97 16.83 -6.00
CA LEU A 18 14.78 15.90 -7.10
C LEU A 18 13.33 15.90 -7.57
N ARG A 19 13.11 15.91 -8.89
CA ARG A 19 11.77 15.70 -9.45
C ARG A 19 11.37 14.23 -9.28
N ALA A 20 10.19 14.01 -8.72
CA ALA A 20 9.69 12.68 -8.41
C ALA A 20 8.21 12.52 -8.82
N SER A 21 7.77 11.27 -8.85
CA SER A 21 6.35 10.90 -9.01
C SER A 21 5.76 10.53 -7.65
N LEU A 22 4.64 11.14 -7.28
CA LEU A 22 3.84 10.80 -6.12
C LEU A 22 2.78 9.77 -6.51
N TYR A 23 2.81 8.63 -5.84
CA TYR A 23 1.92 7.50 -6.12
C TYR A 23 0.84 7.31 -5.06
N GLU A 24 1.14 7.60 -3.80
CA GLU A 24 0.26 7.30 -2.67
C GLU A 24 0.61 8.21 -1.50
N ARG A 25 -0.36 8.50 -0.63
CA ARG A 25 -0.14 9.18 0.66
C ARG A 25 -0.78 8.38 1.79
N ARG A 26 -0.18 8.36 2.96
CA ARG A 26 -0.72 7.68 4.15
C ARG A 26 -0.53 8.54 5.39
N GLN A 27 -1.44 8.40 6.34
CA GLN A 27 -1.29 9.00 7.66
C GLN A 27 -0.79 7.94 8.65
N THR A 28 0.29 8.24 9.35
CA THR A 28 0.86 7.42 10.43
C THR A 28 0.71 8.15 11.77
N SER A 29 1.09 7.49 12.87
CA SER A 29 1.16 8.14 14.19
C SER A 29 2.19 9.28 14.24
N ALA A 30 3.22 9.24 13.39
CA ALA A 30 4.25 10.27 13.29
C ALA A 30 3.90 11.41 12.32
N GLY A 31 2.82 11.27 11.54
CA GLY A 31 2.37 12.29 10.59
C GLY A 31 2.13 11.72 9.18
N TRP A 32 2.08 12.61 8.19
CA TRP A 32 1.87 12.24 6.80
C TRP A 32 3.16 11.69 6.16
N GLU A 33 3.00 10.60 5.41
CA GLU A 33 4.03 10.05 4.55
C GLU A 33 3.52 9.91 3.11
N TYR A 34 4.45 10.02 2.17
CA TYR A 34 4.19 10.05 0.74
C TYR A 34 5.06 9.02 0.03
N ARG A 35 4.44 8.16 -0.78
CA ARG A 35 5.13 7.18 -1.61
C ARG A 35 5.59 7.83 -2.89
N VAL A 36 6.87 8.15 -2.96
CA VAL A 36 7.48 8.80 -4.11
C VAL A 36 8.31 7.82 -4.91
N GLY A 37 8.31 7.95 -6.24
CA GLY A 37 9.24 7.28 -7.14
C GLY A 37 10.25 8.29 -7.69
N ILE A 38 11.53 8.01 -7.47
CA ILE A 38 12.66 8.80 -7.96
C ILE A 38 13.34 7.99 -9.07
N THR A 39 13.49 8.58 -10.25
CA THR A 39 14.22 7.95 -11.35
C THR A 39 15.72 8.19 -11.17
N VAL A 40 16.48 7.11 -11.10
CA VAL A 40 17.95 7.13 -10.98
C VAL A 40 18.57 6.22 -12.04
N TRP A 41 19.87 6.34 -12.27
CA TRP A 41 20.61 5.36 -13.06
C TRP A 41 20.86 4.10 -12.24
N GLY A 42 20.54 2.94 -12.80
CA GLY A 42 20.88 1.63 -12.25
C GLY A 42 21.63 0.79 -13.26
N THR A 43 22.18 -0.34 -12.81
CA THR A 43 22.87 -1.30 -13.69
C THR A 43 21.86 -2.31 -14.22
N GLY A 44 21.63 -2.29 -15.54
CA GLY A 44 20.77 -3.24 -16.24
C GLY A 44 21.39 -4.63 -16.41
N ASN A 45 20.62 -5.56 -16.98
CA ASN A 45 20.98 -6.99 -17.06
C ASN A 45 22.23 -7.28 -17.92
N GLY A 46 22.74 -6.30 -18.66
CA GLY A 46 23.99 -6.36 -19.44
C GLY A 46 25.11 -5.46 -18.92
N GLY A 47 25.04 -5.00 -17.67
CA GLY A 47 26.03 -4.08 -17.09
C GLY A 47 25.94 -2.63 -17.61
N ARG A 48 24.95 -2.32 -18.46
CA ARG A 48 24.75 -0.98 -19.01
C ARG A 48 23.90 -0.13 -18.06
N PRO A 49 24.16 1.19 -17.97
CA PRO A 49 23.30 2.09 -17.23
C PRO A 49 21.90 2.16 -17.85
N GLU A 50 20.87 1.96 -17.03
CA GLU A 50 19.46 2.04 -17.41
C GLU A 50 18.68 2.87 -16.38
N PRO A 51 17.63 3.61 -16.80
CA PRO A 51 16.80 4.35 -15.85
C PRO A 51 15.97 3.38 -15.02
N VAL A 52 16.10 3.46 -13.70
CA VAL A 52 15.32 2.67 -12.75
C VAL A 52 14.53 3.60 -11.82
N GLU A 53 13.29 3.23 -11.52
CA GLU A 53 12.48 3.97 -10.55
C GLU A 53 12.64 3.33 -9.16
N HIS A 54 13.22 4.08 -8.23
CA HIS A 54 13.27 3.69 -6.82
C HIS A 54 12.09 4.28 -6.07
N ARG A 55 11.26 3.43 -5.43
CA ARG A 55 10.07 3.85 -4.69
C ARG A 55 10.30 3.81 -3.20
N VAL A 56 10.04 4.91 -2.52
CA VAL A 56 10.28 5.08 -1.07
C VAL A 56 9.15 5.88 -0.42
N TRP A 57 8.89 5.63 0.86
CA TRP A 57 8.03 6.47 1.69
C TRP A 57 8.86 7.57 2.33
N LEU A 58 8.47 8.83 2.12
CA LEU A 58 9.10 10.00 2.72
C LEU A 58 8.10 10.72 3.62
N GLY A 59 8.59 11.25 4.75
CA GLY A 59 7.81 12.16 5.58
C GLY A 59 7.48 13.46 4.85
N ALA A 60 6.43 14.15 5.30
CA ALA A 60 5.95 15.39 4.70
C ALA A 60 7.04 16.47 4.54
N ASP A 61 7.99 16.54 5.47
CA ASP A 61 9.07 17.54 5.44
C ASP A 61 10.02 17.38 4.24
N HIS A 62 10.04 16.19 3.64
CA HIS A 62 10.88 15.86 2.48
C HIS A 62 10.13 15.90 1.15
N VAL A 63 8.86 16.27 1.12
CA VAL A 63 8.06 16.27 -0.11
C VAL A 63 7.36 17.60 -0.29
N ARG A 64 7.70 18.30 -1.37
CA ARG A 64 7.06 19.56 -1.75
C ARG A 64 6.18 19.35 -2.98
N PRO A 65 4.96 19.89 -3.00
CA PRO A 65 4.15 19.87 -4.21
C PRO A 65 4.84 20.70 -5.30
N LEU A 66 4.76 20.23 -6.54
CA LEU A 66 5.07 21.07 -7.69
C LEU A 66 3.91 22.06 -7.89
N GLU A 67 4.22 23.32 -8.18
CA GLU A 67 3.22 24.29 -8.63
C GLU A 67 2.47 23.73 -9.85
N SER A 68 1.14 23.88 -9.87
CA SER A 68 0.20 23.34 -10.87
C SER A 68 -0.04 21.82 -10.89
N GLY A 69 0.46 21.04 -9.92
CA GLY A 69 0.18 19.60 -9.85
C GLY A 69 -1.29 19.28 -9.53
N ASP A 70 -1.93 18.39 -10.30
CA ASP A 70 -3.20 17.76 -9.93
C ASP A 70 -2.95 16.52 -9.07
N TYR A 71 -3.37 16.59 -7.81
CA TYR A 71 -3.22 15.50 -6.83
C TYR A 71 -4.56 14.83 -6.46
N SER A 72 -5.65 15.20 -7.13
CA SER A 72 -6.99 14.67 -6.84
C SER A 72 -7.08 13.16 -6.99
N ARG A 73 -6.26 12.59 -7.89
CA ARG A 73 -6.17 11.16 -8.18
C ARG A 73 -5.13 10.41 -7.35
N VAL A 74 -4.41 11.09 -6.46
CA VAL A 74 -3.43 10.42 -5.59
C VAL A 74 -4.17 9.73 -4.44
N PRO A 75 -4.12 8.38 -4.36
CA PRO A 75 -4.82 7.64 -3.33
C PRO A 75 -4.30 7.99 -1.93
N THR A 76 -5.24 8.15 -1.00
CA THR A 76 -4.98 8.31 0.44
C THR A 76 -5.26 7.00 1.16
N ARG A 77 -4.25 6.44 1.81
CA ARG A 77 -4.42 5.30 2.70
C ARG A 77 -4.89 5.75 4.09
N PRO A 78 -5.94 5.13 4.66
CA PRO A 78 -6.39 5.45 6.01
C PRO A 78 -5.33 5.16 7.08
N ALA A 79 -5.27 5.99 8.12
CA ALA A 79 -4.46 5.73 9.31
C ALA A 79 -4.91 4.44 10.00
N GLY A 80 -3.96 3.66 10.53
CA GLY A 80 -4.24 2.38 11.21
C GLY A 80 -3.85 1.12 10.44
N THR A 81 -3.07 1.25 9.36
CA THR A 81 -2.44 0.10 8.71
C THR A 81 -1.19 -0.33 9.51
N PRO A 82 -1.09 -1.56 10.06
CA PRO A 82 0.07 -2.00 10.85
C PRO A 82 1.42 -2.02 10.11
N ALA A 83 2.52 -2.24 10.86
CA ALA A 83 3.88 -2.22 10.32
C ALA A 83 4.24 -3.41 9.40
N ALA A 84 3.55 -4.56 9.50
CA ALA A 84 3.72 -5.71 8.60
C ALA A 84 3.50 -5.35 7.10
N PHE A 85 2.82 -4.23 6.86
CA PHE A 85 2.46 -3.69 5.56
C PHE A 85 3.57 -2.82 4.93
N ALA A 86 4.54 -2.35 5.71
CA ALA A 86 5.62 -1.48 5.22
C ALA A 86 6.71 -2.28 4.46
N ALA A 87 6.83 -3.58 4.71
CA ALA A 87 7.82 -4.47 4.09
C ALA A 87 7.42 -5.00 2.70
N GLY A 88 6.37 -4.46 2.07
CA GLY A 88 5.91 -4.91 0.75
C GLY A 88 5.19 -6.27 0.74
N ARG A 89 5.01 -6.89 1.92
CA ARG A 89 4.08 -8.01 2.08
C ARG A 89 2.67 -7.44 2.17
N GLN A 90 1.82 -7.79 1.22
CA GLN A 90 0.39 -7.57 1.35
C GLN A 90 -0.04 -8.20 2.67
N ALA A 91 -0.79 -7.48 3.49
CA ALA A 91 -1.30 -8.01 4.74
C ALA A 91 -2.82 -7.89 4.78
N TRP A 92 -3.44 -8.78 5.55
CA TRP A 92 -4.85 -9.06 5.45
C TRP A 92 -5.56 -8.63 6.73
N THR A 93 -6.88 -8.51 6.65
CA THR A 93 -7.73 -8.34 7.83
C THR A 93 -8.85 -9.35 7.81
N VAL A 94 -9.27 -9.81 8.98
CA VAL A 94 -10.39 -10.73 9.12
C VAL A 94 -11.67 -10.02 9.54
N GLN A 95 -12.78 -10.43 8.94
CA GLN A 95 -14.13 -10.05 9.35
C GLN A 95 -14.95 -11.31 9.64
N GLN A 96 -15.59 -11.35 10.81
CA GLN A 96 -16.57 -12.38 11.15
C GLN A 96 -17.96 -11.92 10.72
N LEU A 97 -18.57 -12.62 9.75
CA LEU A 97 -19.98 -12.42 9.41
C LEU A 97 -20.84 -13.21 10.39
N PRO A 98 -21.78 -12.55 11.10
CA PRO A 98 -22.61 -13.22 12.07
C PRO A 98 -23.56 -14.21 11.39
N HIS A 99 -23.94 -15.25 12.13
CA HIS A 99 -25.01 -16.16 11.71
C HIS A 99 -26.34 -15.40 11.58
N ARG A 100 -27.07 -15.65 10.50
CA ARG A 100 -28.41 -15.10 10.26
C ARG A 100 -29.32 -16.23 9.76
N PRO A 101 -30.66 -16.13 9.94
CA PRO A 101 -31.59 -17.11 9.37
C PRO A 101 -31.31 -17.29 7.86
N GLY A 102 -31.07 -18.54 7.44
CA GLY A 102 -30.74 -18.88 6.04
C GLY A 102 -29.28 -18.63 5.61
N HIS A 103 -28.47 -17.98 6.44
CA HIS A 103 -27.07 -17.68 6.16
C HIS A 103 -26.19 -18.12 7.32
N PRO A 104 -25.57 -19.31 7.24
CA PRO A 104 -24.54 -19.65 8.20
C PRO A 104 -23.44 -18.59 8.15
N GLY A 105 -23.06 -18.05 9.31
CA GLY A 105 -21.96 -17.09 9.42
C GLY A 105 -20.69 -17.57 8.71
N ALA A 106 -19.84 -16.64 8.33
CA ALA A 106 -18.65 -16.90 7.53
C ALA A 106 -17.49 -16.02 7.99
N THR A 107 -16.27 -16.47 7.73
CA THR A 107 -15.06 -15.65 7.92
C THR A 107 -14.66 -15.07 6.56
N LEU A 108 -14.53 -13.74 6.48
CA LEU A 108 -14.05 -13.05 5.29
C LEU A 108 -12.63 -12.53 5.50
N ILE A 109 -11.74 -12.90 4.61
CA ILE A 109 -10.37 -12.38 4.54
C ILE A 109 -10.34 -11.24 3.53
N HIS A 110 -9.90 -10.07 3.97
CA HIS A 110 -9.80 -8.86 3.17
C HIS A 110 -8.34 -8.46 3.00
N VAL A 111 -8.01 -7.78 1.91
CA VAL A 111 -6.81 -6.91 1.90
C VAL A 111 -7.09 -5.76 2.86
N ILE A 112 -6.10 -5.37 3.66
CA ILE A 112 -6.32 -4.25 4.60
C ILE A 112 -6.86 -3.01 3.90
N GLY A 113 -7.70 -2.26 4.62
CA GLY A 113 -8.33 -1.04 4.11
C GLY A 113 -9.58 -1.30 3.28
N CYS A 114 -9.85 -2.54 2.84
CA CYS A 114 -11.14 -2.90 2.25
C CYS A 114 -12.27 -2.83 3.28
N GLN A 115 -12.05 -3.35 4.49
CA GLN A 115 -13.03 -3.33 5.57
C GLN A 115 -12.48 -2.57 6.78
N PRO A 116 -13.10 -1.45 7.19
CA PRO A 116 -12.69 -0.72 8.38
C PRO A 116 -12.83 -1.57 9.65
N GLY A 117 -11.86 -1.46 10.57
CA GLY A 117 -11.91 -2.12 11.88
C GLY A 117 -11.64 -3.63 11.89
N GLY A 118 -11.21 -4.21 10.76
CA GLY A 118 -10.79 -5.61 10.72
C GLY A 118 -9.48 -5.84 11.48
N ILE A 119 -9.37 -7.00 12.15
CA ILE A 119 -8.15 -7.38 12.88
C ILE A 119 -7.07 -7.74 11.83
N PRO A 120 -5.90 -7.08 11.86
CA PRO A 120 -4.82 -7.39 10.93
C PRO A 120 -4.21 -8.77 11.17
N LEU A 121 -3.88 -9.47 10.08
CA LEU A 121 -3.26 -10.78 10.05
C LEU A 121 -1.98 -10.76 9.20
N ASP A 122 -0.98 -11.53 9.64
CA ASP A 122 0.16 -11.91 8.79
C ASP A 122 -0.21 -13.04 7.80
N LEU A 123 0.76 -13.49 6.99
CA LEU A 123 0.53 -14.52 5.99
C LEU A 123 0.13 -15.86 6.63
N ASP A 124 0.86 -16.32 7.64
CA ASP A 124 0.62 -17.63 8.26
C ASP A 124 -0.76 -17.64 8.93
N GLN A 125 -1.08 -16.58 9.67
CA GLN A 125 -2.40 -16.38 10.26
C GLN A 125 -3.52 -16.35 9.22
N THR A 126 -3.25 -15.75 8.05
CA THR A 126 -4.23 -15.70 6.95
C THR A 126 -4.45 -17.08 6.34
N LEU A 127 -3.37 -17.82 6.07
CA LEU A 127 -3.45 -19.19 5.55
C LEU A 127 -4.13 -20.12 6.56
N ASP A 128 -3.87 -19.96 7.85
CA ASP A 128 -4.54 -20.72 8.91
C ASP A 128 -6.02 -20.38 9.03
N ALA A 129 -6.38 -19.10 8.91
CA ALA A 129 -7.78 -18.69 8.88
C ALA A 129 -8.52 -19.28 7.67
N LEU A 130 -7.88 -19.37 6.50
CA LEU A 130 -8.47 -19.96 5.30
C LEU A 130 -8.68 -21.48 5.39
N LYS A 131 -8.01 -22.18 6.31
CA LYS A 131 -8.28 -23.60 6.60
C LYS A 131 -9.58 -23.80 7.36
N GLN A 132 -10.13 -22.75 8.00
CA GLN A 132 -11.35 -22.87 8.79
C GLN A 132 -12.59 -23.07 7.88
N PRO A 133 -13.58 -23.86 8.31
CA PRO A 133 -14.82 -24.02 7.57
C PRO A 133 -15.50 -22.66 7.32
N ARG A 134 -15.90 -22.42 6.06
CA ARG A 134 -16.58 -21.18 5.64
C ARG A 134 -15.72 -19.91 5.77
N ALA A 135 -14.40 -20.06 5.82
CA ALA A 135 -13.49 -18.97 5.53
C ALA A 135 -13.37 -18.77 4.01
N VAL A 136 -13.53 -17.54 3.55
CA VAL A 136 -13.42 -17.18 2.12
C VAL A 136 -12.70 -15.85 1.96
N THR A 137 -12.05 -15.66 0.82
CA THR A 137 -11.45 -14.38 0.45
C THR A 137 -12.52 -13.41 -0.07
N CYS A 138 -12.45 -12.15 0.37
CA CYS A 138 -13.31 -11.09 -0.14
C CYS A 138 -13.10 -10.89 -1.64
N ARG A 139 -14.20 -10.95 -2.40
CA ARG A 139 -14.20 -10.77 -3.85
C ARG A 139 -14.09 -9.30 -4.26
N GLU A 140 -14.56 -8.38 -3.43
CA GLU A 140 -14.55 -6.95 -3.74
C GLU A 140 -13.13 -6.38 -3.79
N CYS A 141 -12.28 -6.72 -2.81
CA CYS A 141 -10.86 -6.37 -2.85
C CYS A 141 -9.98 -7.40 -3.56
N ASN A 142 -10.58 -8.44 -4.15
CA ASN A 142 -9.88 -9.56 -4.77
C ASN A 142 -8.74 -10.13 -3.90
N ALA A 143 -9.02 -10.42 -2.63
CA ALA A 143 -8.01 -10.81 -1.65
C ALA A 143 -7.25 -12.10 -2.05
N ALA A 144 -7.85 -12.98 -2.84
CA ALA A 144 -7.20 -14.19 -3.33
C ALA A 144 -5.91 -13.88 -4.12
N SER A 145 -5.92 -12.85 -4.98
CA SER A 145 -4.76 -12.50 -5.80
C SER A 145 -3.63 -11.80 -5.04
N SER A 146 -3.82 -11.56 -3.74
CA SER A 146 -2.77 -11.00 -2.88
C SER A 146 -2.00 -12.07 -2.11
N LEU A 147 -2.53 -13.29 -2.04
CA LEU A 147 -1.84 -14.40 -1.40
C LEU A 147 -0.74 -14.93 -2.33
N PRO A 148 0.41 -15.36 -1.79
CA PRO A 148 1.51 -15.94 -2.57
C PRO A 148 1.15 -17.29 -3.19
#